data_AF-A0A0Q8QEN7-F1
#
_entry.id   AF-A0A0Q8QEN7-F1
#
_cell.length_a   1.000
_cell.length_b   1.000
_cell.length_c   1.000
_cell.angle_alpha   90.00
_cell.angle_beta   90.00
_cell.angle_gamma   90.00
#
_symmetry.space_group_name_H-M   'P 1'
#
loop_
_entity.id
_entity.type
_entity.pdbx_description
1 polymer ?
#
loop_
_entity_poly.entity_id
_entity_poly.type
_entity_poly.pdbx_seq_one_letter_code
_entity_poly.pdbx_strand_id
1 'polypeptide(L)'
;MTPGSAISAGKVRRLAAAIDTMTRGTAFLQGRAAIFGQADASSAARHAMMLANALRELDRFLNVLLNELAAGGGLHGPELRAFRRGCDAARKLSSYPDLLGGKADDHGLLREMSMQKAALRRVFAARRLSVGIAPSGETAPRLPQVDLAEIGAYYADLSTRLVDHAESRRVAGPAQAARPDPA
;
A
#
# COMPACT_ATOMS: atom_id res chain seq x y z
N MET A 1 -23.29 26.66 24.03
CA MET A 1 -23.21 25.20 23.86
C MET A 1 -22.73 24.89 22.45
N THR A 2 -21.43 24.70 22.27
CA THR A 2 -20.85 24.22 21.01
C THR A 2 -20.68 22.70 21.14
N PRO A 3 -21.22 21.88 20.21
CA PRO A 3 -20.97 20.45 20.24
C PRO A 3 -19.50 20.23 19.86
N GLY A 4 -18.66 20.08 20.89
CA GLY A 4 -17.29 19.62 20.75
C GLY A 4 -17.32 18.28 19.99
N SER A 5 -16.63 18.27 18.86
CA SER A 5 -16.51 17.16 17.92
C SER A 5 -16.03 15.90 18.63
N ALA A 6 -16.98 15.10 19.14
CA ALA A 6 -16.73 13.74 19.54
C ALA A 6 -16.41 12.95 18.27
N ILE A 7 -15.13 12.92 17.89
CA ILE A 7 -14.63 11.85 17.03
C ILE A 7 -15.00 10.56 17.75
N SER A 8 -16.07 9.91 17.29
CA SER A 8 -16.60 8.69 17.89
C SER A 8 -15.46 7.75 18.22
N ALA A 9 -15.41 7.22 19.44
CA ALA A 9 -14.41 6.24 19.87
C ALA A 9 -14.26 5.07 18.86
N GLY A 10 -15.29 4.79 18.06
CA GLY A 10 -15.21 3.86 16.94
C GLY A 10 -14.24 4.26 15.82
N LYS A 11 -14.15 5.55 15.46
CA LYS A 11 -13.20 6.04 14.44
C LYS A 11 -11.75 5.93 14.91
N VAL A 12 -11.50 6.26 16.17
CA VAL A 12 -10.16 6.14 16.79
C VAL A 12 -9.71 4.68 16.81
N ARG A 13 -10.60 3.76 17.23
CA ARG A 13 -10.31 2.32 17.23
C ARG A 13 -10.01 1.75 15.84
N ARG A 14 -10.73 2.20 14.80
CA ARG A 14 -10.49 1.74 13.42
C ARG A 14 -9.14 2.18 12.87
N LEU A 15 -8.76 3.43 13.12
CA LEU A 15 -7.44 3.93 12.70
C LEU A 15 -6.32 3.18 13.42
N ALA A 16 -6.43 2.98 14.74
CA ALA A 16 -5.46 2.20 15.50
C ALA A 16 -5.31 0.76 14.97
N ALA A 17 -6.43 0.11 14.63
CA ALA A 17 -6.41 -1.23 14.03
C ALA A 17 -5.77 -1.25 12.63
N ALA A 18 -5.99 -0.21 11.82
CA ALA A 18 -5.36 -0.08 10.51
C ALA A 18 -3.84 0.13 10.61
N ILE A 19 -3.39 0.94 11.57
CA ILE A 19 -1.97 1.13 11.87
C ILE A 19 -1.33 -0.18 12.33
N ASP A 20 -1.93 -0.86 13.32
CA ASP A 20 -1.41 -2.15 13.82
C ASP A 20 -1.34 -3.20 12.71
N THR A 21 -2.34 -3.27 11.84
CA THR A 21 -2.33 -4.18 10.67
C THR A 21 -1.19 -3.84 9.72
N MET A 22 -0.97 -2.57 9.42
CA MET A 22 0.10 -2.12 8.53
C MET A 22 1.48 -2.45 9.12
N THR A 23 1.72 -2.11 10.39
CA THR A 23 2.97 -2.38 11.11
C THR A 23 3.27 -3.87 11.20
N ARG A 24 2.27 -4.71 11.52
CA ARG A 24 2.47 -6.17 11.54
C ARG A 24 2.72 -6.72 10.15
N GLY A 25 2.04 -6.19 9.14
CA GLY A 25 2.22 -6.60 7.74
C GLY A 25 3.63 -6.31 7.22
N THR A 26 4.17 -5.12 7.49
CA THR A 26 5.54 -4.75 7.10
C THR A 26 6.57 -5.57 7.86
N ALA A 27 6.44 -5.73 9.18
CA ALA A 27 7.34 -6.54 9.99
C ALA A 27 7.34 -8.02 9.56
N PHE A 28 6.16 -8.58 9.26
CA PHE A 28 6.06 -9.95 8.74
C PHE A 28 6.84 -10.12 7.43
N LEU A 29 6.77 -9.15 6.52
CA LEU A 29 7.46 -9.23 5.24
C LEU A 29 8.96 -9.03 5.34
N GLN A 30 9.42 -8.13 6.21
CA GLN A 30 10.84 -7.99 6.53
C GLN A 30 11.40 -9.30 7.10
N GLY A 31 10.70 -9.93 8.06
CA GLY A 31 11.12 -11.22 8.61
C GLY A 31 11.10 -12.35 7.57
N ARG A 32 10.17 -12.31 6.62
CA ARG A 32 10.11 -13.27 5.52
C ARG A 32 11.20 -13.06 4.47
N ALA A 33 11.66 -11.84 4.23
CA ALA A 33 12.73 -11.53 3.28
C ALA A 33 14.02 -12.33 3.58
N ALA A 34 14.37 -12.48 4.86
CA ALA A 34 15.50 -13.28 5.31
C ALA A 34 15.36 -14.79 4.97
N ILE A 35 14.13 -15.29 4.93
CA ILE A 35 13.83 -16.71 4.63
C ILE A 35 13.81 -16.92 3.11
N PHE A 36 13.32 -15.95 2.34
CA PHE A 36 13.25 -16.05 0.88
C PHE A 36 14.63 -16.05 0.21
N GLY A 37 15.61 -15.35 0.79
CA GLY A 37 17.00 -15.37 0.29
C GLY A 37 17.69 -16.74 0.39
N GLN A 38 17.14 -17.67 1.19
CA GLN A 38 17.71 -19.00 1.43
C GLN A 38 16.96 -20.14 0.70
N ALA A 39 15.85 -19.84 0.03
CA ALA A 39 15.03 -20.86 -0.61
C ALA A 39 15.68 -21.35 -1.92
N ASP A 40 16.13 -22.60 -1.90
CA ASP A 40 16.67 -23.31 -3.07
C ASP A 40 15.73 -23.21 -4.28
N ALA A 41 16.31 -23.15 -5.49
CA ALA A 41 15.69 -22.82 -6.78
C ALA A 41 14.46 -23.65 -7.22
N SER A 42 13.96 -24.57 -6.39
CA SER A 42 13.00 -25.62 -6.69
C SER A 42 11.58 -25.18 -7.07
N SER A 43 11.23 -23.89 -7.01
CA SER A 43 10.19 -23.35 -7.92
C SER A 43 10.21 -21.82 -7.96
N ALA A 44 10.86 -21.26 -8.98
CA ALA A 44 10.75 -19.85 -9.35
C ALA A 44 9.28 -19.37 -9.42
N ALA A 45 8.34 -20.23 -9.83
CA ALA A 45 6.91 -19.91 -9.87
C ALA A 45 6.28 -19.78 -8.48
N ARG A 46 6.63 -20.68 -7.54
CA ARG A 46 6.20 -20.58 -6.14
C ARG A 46 6.76 -19.30 -5.52
N HIS A 47 8.03 -18.99 -5.76
CA HIS A 47 8.66 -17.76 -5.27
C HIS A 47 7.95 -16.51 -5.83
N ALA A 48 7.72 -16.46 -7.14
CA ALA A 48 7.02 -15.35 -7.78
C ALA A 48 5.59 -15.14 -7.25
N MET A 49 4.87 -16.23 -6.99
CA MET A 49 3.53 -16.19 -6.40
C MET A 49 3.55 -15.65 -4.97
N MET A 50 4.52 -16.07 -4.15
CA MET A 50 4.68 -15.57 -2.79
C MET A 50 5.00 -14.09 -2.77
N LEU A 51 5.92 -13.63 -3.64
CA LEU A 51 6.24 -12.21 -3.82
C LEU A 51 5.02 -11.40 -4.27
N ALA A 52 4.28 -11.88 -5.29
CA ALA A 52 3.09 -11.20 -5.77
C ALA A 52 2.01 -11.08 -4.70
N ASN A 53 1.82 -12.11 -3.87
CA ASN A 53 0.87 -12.10 -2.77
C ASN A 53 1.30 -11.16 -1.65
N ALA A 54 2.59 -11.14 -1.29
CA ALA A 54 3.15 -10.21 -0.32
C ALA A 54 2.90 -8.75 -0.71
N LEU A 55 3.25 -8.39 -1.95
CA LEU A 55 3.01 -7.03 -2.48
C LEU A 55 1.52 -6.69 -2.53
N ARG A 56 0.65 -7.66 -2.85
CA ARG A 56 -0.81 -7.46 -2.85
C ARG A 56 -1.35 -7.17 -1.45
N GLU A 57 -0.86 -7.87 -0.43
CA GLU A 57 -1.33 -7.63 0.94
C GLU A 57 -0.82 -6.29 1.49
N LEU A 58 0.43 -5.89 1.21
CA LEU A 58 0.92 -4.54 1.56
C LEU A 58 0.08 -3.43 0.95
N ASP A 59 -0.19 -3.53 -0.35
CA ASP A 59 -1.03 -2.56 -1.07
C ASP A 59 -2.45 -2.52 -0.49
N ARG A 60 -2.99 -3.67 -0.08
CA ARG A 60 -4.29 -3.76 0.60
C ARG A 60 -4.26 -3.09 1.97
N PHE A 61 -3.24 -3.36 2.80
CA PHE A 61 -3.12 -2.77 4.13
C PHE A 61 -2.92 -1.26 4.05
N LEU A 62 -2.08 -0.79 3.13
CA LEU A 62 -1.92 0.63 2.85
C LEU A 62 -3.25 1.26 2.44
N ASN A 63 -4.00 0.63 1.53
CA ASN A 63 -5.32 1.13 1.13
C ASN A 63 -6.31 1.23 2.31
N VAL A 64 -6.27 0.28 3.25
CA VAL A 64 -7.09 0.36 4.48
C VAL A 64 -6.66 1.54 5.32
N LEU A 65 -5.34 1.71 5.57
CA LEU A 65 -4.81 2.85 6.31
C LEU A 65 -5.22 4.18 5.67
N LEU A 66 -5.02 4.34 4.36
CA LEU A 66 -5.40 5.54 3.62
C LEU A 66 -6.90 5.84 3.72
N ASN A 67 -7.76 4.82 3.70
CA ASN A 67 -9.20 5.00 3.83
C ASN A 67 -9.61 5.50 5.22
N GLU A 68 -8.92 5.04 6.28
CA GLU A 68 -9.17 5.50 7.65
C GLU A 68 -8.57 6.89 7.88
N LEU A 69 -7.39 7.18 7.33
CA LEU A 69 -6.77 8.51 7.36
C LEU A 69 -7.64 9.54 6.63
N ALA A 70 -8.12 9.23 5.42
CA ALA A 70 -9.01 10.11 4.68
C ALA A 70 -10.30 10.41 5.45
N ALA A 71 -10.94 9.38 6.02
CA ALA A 71 -12.14 9.55 6.83
C ALA A 71 -11.88 10.36 8.12
N GLY A 72 -10.70 10.22 8.72
CA GLY A 72 -10.26 10.97 9.89
C GLY A 72 -9.80 12.40 9.59
N GLY A 73 -9.35 12.66 8.35
CA GLY A 73 -8.88 13.95 7.86
C GLY A 73 -9.97 14.84 7.25
N GLY A 74 -11.23 14.39 7.26
CA GLY A 74 -12.39 15.21 6.88
C GLY A 74 -13.13 14.79 5.61
N LEU A 75 -12.69 13.74 4.89
CA LEU A 75 -13.45 13.23 3.75
C LEU A 75 -14.72 12.53 4.23
N HIS A 76 -15.86 12.95 3.70
CA HIS A 76 -17.18 12.44 4.09
C HIS A 76 -18.08 12.20 2.88
N GLY A 77 -19.21 11.51 3.11
CA GLY A 77 -20.27 11.38 2.12
C GLY A 77 -19.82 10.80 0.76
N PRO A 78 -20.24 11.39 -0.38
CA PRO A 78 -19.89 10.92 -1.73
C PRO A 78 -18.39 10.89 -2.00
N GLU A 79 -17.64 11.87 -1.52
CA GLU A 79 -16.19 11.98 -1.74
C GLU A 79 -15.44 10.82 -1.08
N LEU A 80 -15.74 10.52 0.18
CA LEU A 80 -15.15 9.36 0.87
C LEU A 80 -15.51 8.04 0.17
N ARG A 81 -16.72 7.92 -0.38
CA ARG A 81 -17.11 6.73 -1.16
C ARG A 81 -16.34 6.62 -2.47
N ALA A 82 -16.14 7.74 -3.18
CA ALA A 82 -15.32 7.78 -4.39
C ALA A 82 -13.86 7.41 -4.06
N PHE A 83 -13.29 8.00 -3.01
CA PHE A 83 -11.96 7.68 -2.51
C PHE A 83 -11.81 6.19 -2.21
N ARG A 84 -12.72 5.60 -1.42
CA ARG A 84 -12.68 4.18 -1.03
C ARG A 84 -12.79 3.21 -2.21
N ARG A 85 -13.52 3.60 -3.26
CA ARG A 85 -13.63 2.79 -4.49
C ARG A 85 -12.35 2.80 -5.32
N GLY A 86 -11.50 3.81 -5.16
CA GLY A 86 -10.14 3.75 -5.69
C GLY A 86 -9.37 2.62 -5.01
N CYS A 87 -8.86 1.67 -5.79
CA CYS A 87 -8.03 0.57 -5.27
C CYS A 87 -6.52 0.87 -5.38
N ASP A 88 -6.15 1.98 -6.01
CA ASP A 88 -4.77 2.36 -6.31
C ASP A 88 -4.25 3.34 -5.25
N ALA A 89 -3.34 2.87 -4.39
CA ALA A 89 -2.74 3.68 -3.34
C ALA A 89 -1.89 4.84 -3.90
N ALA A 90 -1.18 4.62 -5.01
CA ALA A 90 -0.37 5.65 -5.66
C ALA A 90 -1.27 6.81 -6.11
N ARG A 91 -2.38 6.47 -6.78
CA ARG A 91 -3.37 7.45 -7.21
C ARG A 91 -3.99 8.21 -6.05
N LYS A 92 -4.34 7.52 -4.96
CA LYS A 92 -4.89 8.17 -3.75
C LYS A 92 -3.93 9.21 -3.16
N LEU A 93 -2.65 8.85 -3.02
CA LEU A 93 -1.64 9.77 -2.49
C LEU A 93 -1.42 10.97 -3.40
N SER A 94 -1.32 10.76 -4.70
CA SER A 94 -1.16 11.86 -5.68
C SER A 94 -2.38 12.76 -5.81
N SER A 95 -3.59 12.24 -5.60
CA SER A 95 -4.83 13.02 -5.73
C SER A 95 -5.15 13.82 -4.46
N TYR A 96 -4.59 13.44 -3.31
CA TYR A 96 -4.83 14.09 -2.03
C TYR A 96 -3.52 14.28 -1.21
N PRO A 97 -2.49 14.93 -1.76
CA PRO A 97 -1.18 15.05 -1.12
C PRO A 97 -1.27 15.84 0.19
N ASP A 98 -2.02 16.94 0.23
CA ASP A 98 -2.18 17.76 1.44
C ASP A 98 -2.90 17.01 2.55
N LEU A 99 -3.87 16.17 2.20
CA LEU A 99 -4.65 15.37 3.14
C LEU A 99 -3.81 14.27 3.77
N LEU A 100 -3.02 13.57 2.95
CA LEU A 100 -2.38 12.32 3.33
C LEU A 100 -0.90 12.48 3.67
N GLY A 101 -0.24 13.56 3.24
CA GLY A 101 1.20 13.76 3.46
C GLY A 101 2.06 13.00 2.45
N GLY A 102 1.52 12.72 1.26
CA GLY A 102 2.23 12.07 0.17
C GLY A 102 3.30 12.99 -0.43
N LYS A 103 4.48 12.45 -0.72
CA LYS A 103 5.55 13.09 -1.48
C LYS A 103 5.35 12.83 -2.98
N ALA A 104 5.92 13.69 -3.83
CA ALA A 104 5.87 13.52 -5.28
C ALA A 104 6.41 12.15 -5.73
N ASP A 105 7.48 11.67 -5.08
CA ASP A 105 8.14 10.40 -5.43
C ASP A 105 7.34 9.17 -5.02
N ASP A 106 6.43 9.27 -4.04
CA ASP A 106 5.63 8.13 -3.55
C ASP A 106 4.78 7.52 -4.67
N HIS A 107 4.26 8.38 -5.56
CA HIS A 107 3.48 7.94 -6.71
C HIS A 107 4.34 7.11 -7.69
N GLY A 108 5.58 7.56 -7.95
CA GLY A 108 6.52 6.84 -8.82
C GLY A 108 6.86 5.46 -8.26
N LEU A 109 7.25 5.42 -6.98
CA LEU A 109 7.64 4.19 -6.29
C LEU A 109 6.49 3.18 -6.19
N LEU A 110 5.28 3.61 -5.82
CA LEU A 110 4.12 2.71 -5.74
C LEU A 110 3.66 2.21 -7.12
N ARG A 111 3.83 3.03 -8.16
CA ARG A 111 3.57 2.61 -9.54
C ARG A 111 4.59 1.56 -9.99
N GLU A 112 5.87 1.75 -9.71
CA GLU A 112 6.93 0.77 -9.98
C GLU A 112 6.62 -0.58 -9.32
N MET A 113 6.28 -0.56 -8.03
CA MET A 113 5.90 -1.78 -7.29
C MET A 113 4.64 -2.45 -7.88
N SER A 114 3.68 -1.66 -8.37
CA SER A 114 2.49 -2.20 -9.05
C SER A 114 2.84 -2.87 -10.38
N MET A 115 3.80 -2.33 -11.14
CA MET A 115 4.32 -2.96 -12.35
C MET A 115 5.08 -4.25 -12.03
N GLN A 116 5.93 -4.27 -11.01
CA GLN A 116 6.61 -5.47 -10.53
C GLN A 116 5.61 -6.57 -10.11
N LYS A 117 4.58 -6.20 -9.33
CA LYS A 117 3.47 -7.10 -8.96
C LYS A 117 2.77 -7.68 -10.19
N ALA A 118 2.48 -6.86 -11.21
CA ALA A 118 1.86 -7.33 -12.45
C ALA A 118 2.77 -8.29 -13.23
N ALA A 119 4.08 -7.99 -13.31
CA ALA A 119 5.07 -8.85 -13.94
C ALA A 119 5.16 -10.22 -13.26
N LEU A 120 5.25 -10.26 -11.93
CA LEU A 120 5.25 -11.50 -11.16
C LEU A 120 4.00 -12.36 -11.42
N ARG A 121 2.81 -11.73 -11.45
CA ARG A 121 1.56 -12.43 -11.76
C ARG A 121 1.53 -12.99 -13.19
N ARG A 122 2.10 -12.28 -14.16
CA ARG A 122 2.23 -12.76 -15.54
C ARG A 122 3.13 -13.98 -15.64
N VAL A 123 4.29 -13.97 -14.97
CA VAL A 123 5.20 -15.13 -14.94
C VAL A 123 4.50 -16.36 -14.35
N PHE A 124 3.74 -16.18 -13.27
CA PHE A 124 2.93 -17.26 -12.70
C PHE A 124 1.85 -17.77 -13.66
N ALA A 125 1.10 -16.87 -14.30
CA ALA A 125 0.04 -17.24 -15.24
C ALA A 125 0.60 -18.00 -16.46
N ALA A 126 1.73 -17.54 -17.03
CA ALA A 126 2.41 -18.20 -18.13
C ALA A 126 2.86 -19.62 -17.73
N ARG A 127 3.51 -19.77 -16.58
CA ARG A 127 3.95 -21.08 -16.06
C ARG A 127 2.79 -22.04 -15.84
N ARG A 128 1.64 -21.56 -15.33
CA ARG A 128 0.43 -22.37 -15.12
C ARG A 128 -0.13 -22.91 -16.44
N LEU A 129 -0.06 -22.14 -17.53
CA LEU A 129 -0.48 -22.58 -18.86
C LEU A 129 0.51 -23.59 -19.47
N SER A 130 1.80 -23.47 -19.15
CA SER A 130 2.84 -24.40 -19.61
C SER A 130 2.87 -25.75 -18.88
N VAL A 131 2.10 -25.96 -17.79
CA VAL A 131 2.08 -27.26 -17.04
C VAL A 131 1.41 -28.40 -17.83
N GLY A 132 0.93 -28.16 -19.05
CA GLY A 132 0.40 -29.21 -19.95
C GLY A 132 1.08 -29.30 -21.33
N ILE A 133 1.97 -28.38 -21.68
CA ILE A 133 2.64 -28.35 -22.98
C ILE A 133 4.06 -27.84 -22.70
N ALA A 134 5.05 -28.73 -22.72
CA ALA A 134 6.44 -28.32 -22.62
C ALA A 134 6.88 -27.71 -23.96
N PRO A 135 7.16 -26.39 -24.07
CA PRO A 135 7.84 -25.87 -25.23
C PRO A 135 9.33 -26.12 -25.01
N SER A 136 9.89 -27.04 -25.78
CA SER A 136 11.32 -27.18 -25.97
C SER A 136 11.89 -25.87 -26.53
N GLY A 137 12.64 -25.13 -25.71
CA GLY A 137 13.58 -24.11 -26.19
C GLY A 137 13.30 -22.65 -25.84
N GLU A 138 12.17 -22.28 -25.23
CA GLU A 138 11.95 -20.89 -24.79
C GLU A 138 12.64 -20.63 -23.45
N THR A 139 13.55 -19.66 -23.44
CA THR A 139 14.21 -19.15 -22.23
C THR A 139 13.15 -18.73 -21.22
N ALA A 140 13.13 -19.39 -20.06
CA ALA A 140 12.16 -19.09 -19.02
C ALA A 140 12.17 -17.58 -18.70
N PRO A 141 10.99 -16.93 -18.60
CA PRO A 141 10.93 -15.49 -18.34
C PRO A 141 11.67 -15.17 -17.03
N ARG A 142 12.64 -14.24 -17.12
CA ARG A 142 13.40 -13.80 -15.95
C ARG A 142 12.44 -13.16 -14.95
N LEU A 143 12.54 -13.58 -13.70
CA LEU A 143 11.79 -12.95 -12.62
C LEU A 143 12.33 -11.53 -12.41
N PRO A 144 11.45 -10.52 -12.23
CA PRO A 144 11.90 -9.23 -11.75
C PRO A 144 12.62 -9.44 -10.40
N GLN A 145 13.76 -8.79 -10.22
CA GLN A 145 14.40 -8.73 -8.90
C GLN A 145 13.54 -7.87 -8.00
N VAL A 146 13.07 -8.46 -6.90
CA VAL A 146 12.21 -7.79 -5.91
C VAL A 146 12.90 -7.94 -4.57
N ASP A 147 13.39 -6.84 -4.03
CA ASP A 147 13.95 -6.79 -2.68
C ASP A 147 12.81 -6.55 -1.68
N LEU A 148 12.39 -7.60 -0.98
CA LEU A 148 11.33 -7.50 0.02
C LEU A 148 11.76 -6.70 1.26
N ALA A 149 13.05 -6.65 1.58
CA ALA A 149 13.53 -5.87 2.71
C ALA A 149 13.44 -4.37 2.39
N GLU A 150 13.88 -3.96 1.20
CA GLU A 150 13.74 -2.59 0.70
C GLU A 150 12.27 -2.17 0.61
N ILE A 151 11.42 -3.01 0.01
CA ILE A 151 9.98 -2.73 -0.10
C ILE A 151 9.33 -2.65 1.29
N GLY A 152 9.66 -3.58 2.19
CA GLY A 152 9.14 -3.57 3.55
C GLY A 152 9.53 -2.30 4.30
N ALA A 153 10.80 -1.86 4.17
CA ALA A 153 11.29 -0.62 4.75
C ALA A 153 10.57 0.60 4.19
N TYR A 154 10.37 0.68 2.87
CA TYR A 154 9.62 1.76 2.23
C TYR A 154 8.19 1.85 2.76
N TYR A 155 7.45 0.74 2.81
CA TYR A 155 6.07 0.74 3.30
C TYR A 155 5.98 1.10 4.79
N ALA A 156 6.98 0.73 5.59
CA ALA A 156 7.07 1.13 6.99
C ALA A 156 7.28 2.65 7.11
N ASP A 157 8.28 3.21 6.44
CA ASP A 157 8.56 4.66 6.42
C ASP A 157 7.35 5.46 5.94
N LEU A 158 6.76 5.04 4.81
CA LEU A 158 5.55 5.65 4.27
C LEU A 158 4.44 5.64 5.32
N SER A 159 4.15 4.49 5.94
CA SER A 159 3.07 4.41 6.93
C SER A 159 3.27 5.32 8.13
N THR A 160 4.50 5.40 8.67
CA THR A 160 4.85 6.31 9.77
C THR A 160 4.62 7.75 9.36
N ARG A 161 5.15 8.17 8.21
CA ARG A 161 5.01 9.54 7.71
C ARG A 161 3.55 9.95 7.48
N LEU A 162 2.72 9.06 6.93
CA LEU A 162 1.29 9.34 6.72
C LEU A 162 0.54 9.52 8.04
N VAL A 163 0.90 8.75 9.07
CA VAL A 163 0.32 8.86 10.43
C VAL A 163 0.78 10.17 11.08
N ASP A 164 2.08 10.45 11.09
CA ASP A 164 2.64 11.67 11.67
C ASP A 164 2.04 12.94 11.06
N HIS A 165 1.84 12.93 9.74
CA HIS A 165 1.18 14.03 9.02
C HIS A 165 -0.27 14.21 9.49
N ALA A 166 -1.02 13.12 9.59
CA ALA A 166 -2.40 13.17 10.03
C ALA A 166 -2.54 13.64 11.50
N GLU A 167 -1.62 13.24 12.37
CA GLU A 167 -1.56 13.70 13.77
C GLU A 167 -1.20 15.18 13.87
N SER A 168 -0.19 15.62 13.11
CA SER A 168 0.21 17.03 13.04
C SER A 168 -0.94 17.93 12.60
N ARG A 169 -1.72 17.49 11.60
CA ARG A 169 -2.93 18.18 11.14
C ARG A 169 -4.04 18.24 12.19
N ARG A 170 -4.18 17.21 13.05
CA ARG A 170 -5.15 17.24 14.15
C ARG A 170 -4.76 18.25 15.21
N VAL A 171 -3.47 18.35 15.54
CA VAL A 171 -2.94 19.28 16.54
C VAL A 171 -3.04 20.73 16.05
N ALA A 172 -2.80 20.98 14.75
CA ALA A 172 -2.86 22.32 14.16
C ALA A 172 -4.28 22.92 14.09
N GLY A 173 -5.33 22.10 14.23
CA GLY A 173 -6.72 22.54 14.15
C GLY A 173 -7.21 22.90 12.73
N PRO A 174 -8.52 23.11 12.53
CA PRO A 174 -9.12 23.31 11.20
C PRO A 174 -8.79 24.65 10.53
N ALA A 175 -8.06 25.56 11.18
CA ALA A 175 -7.83 26.93 10.70
C ALA A 175 -6.81 27.05 9.56
N GLN A 176 -6.07 25.99 9.22
CA GLN A 176 -4.96 26.06 8.24
C GLN A 176 -5.21 25.31 6.93
N ALA A 177 -6.33 24.59 6.79
CA ALA A 177 -6.74 24.00 5.52
C ALA A 177 -7.56 25.01 4.71
N ALA A 178 -6.91 26.08 4.27
CA ALA A 178 -7.48 26.98 3.28
C ALA A 178 -7.85 26.16 2.03
N ARG A 179 -9.09 26.39 1.56
CA ARG A 179 -9.69 25.73 0.41
C ARG A 179 -8.76 25.88 -0.82
N PRO A 180 -8.55 24.83 -1.63
CA PRO A 180 -8.08 25.06 -2.98
C PRO A 180 -9.16 25.89 -3.71
N ASP A 181 -8.75 27.01 -4.30
CA ASP A 181 -9.62 27.82 -5.13
C ASP A 181 -10.16 26.97 -6.29
N PRO A 182 -11.47 27.02 -6.57
CA PRO A 182 -12.01 26.42 -7.79
C PRO A 182 -11.53 27.25 -8.99
N ALA A 183 -10.79 26.60 -9.88
CA ALA A 183 -10.53 27.09 -11.23
C ALA A 183 -11.81 27.07 -12.07
#